data_AF-A0A453EE16-F1
#
_entry.id   AF-A0A453EE16-F1
#
_cell.length_a   1.000
_cell.length_b   1.000
_cell.length_c   1.000
_cell.angle_alpha   90.00
_cell.angle_beta   90.00
_cell.angle_gamma   90.00
#
_symmetry.space_group_name_H-M   'P 1'
#
loop_
_entity.id
_entity.type
_entity.pdbx_description
1 polymer ?
#
loop_
_entity_poly.entity_id
_entity_poly.type
_entity_poly.pdbx_seq_one_letter_code
_entity_poly.pdbx_strand_id
1 'polypeptide(L)'
;MHAEKGELYGAICAAPAVTLAHWGMLKGLKATCYPSFMEKFTAEVIPVNSRVVVDRNVVTSQGPGTAIEFALALVEQLYDKEKMEEVAGPLVYRAGMI
;
A
#
# COMPACT_ATOMS: atom_id res chain seq x y z
N MET A 1 14.89 1.26 -11.08
CA MET A 1 14.13 1.02 -9.83
C MET A 1 12.94 0.10 -10.10
N HIS A 2 12.37 -0.58 -9.11
CA HIS A 2 11.20 -1.48 -9.28
C HIS A 2 10.03 -0.79 -10.03
N ALA A 3 9.68 0.44 -9.63
CA ALA A 3 8.59 1.19 -10.25
C ALA A 3 8.80 1.45 -11.76
N GLU A 4 10.01 1.81 -12.18
CA GLU A 4 10.35 2.05 -13.60
C GLU A 4 10.25 0.77 -14.46
N LYS A 5 10.46 -0.38 -13.83
CA LYS A 5 10.36 -1.69 -14.47
C LYS A 5 8.94 -2.27 -14.45
N GLY A 6 7.98 -1.58 -13.83
CA GLY A 6 6.63 -2.11 -13.61
C GLY A 6 6.57 -3.25 -12.58
N GLU A 7 7.61 -3.44 -11.78
CA GLU A 7 7.67 -4.45 -10.71
C GLU A 7 6.90 -3.96 -9.47
N LEU A 8 6.44 -4.88 -8.63
CA LEU A 8 5.71 -4.57 -7.40
C LEU A 8 6.56 -3.70 -6.46
N TYR A 9 5.95 -2.67 -5.88
CA TYR A 9 6.53 -1.86 -4.82
C TYR A 9 5.46 -1.40 -3.84
N GLY A 10 5.87 -0.93 -2.67
CA GLY A 10 4.93 -0.38 -1.71
C GLY A 10 5.56 0.46 -0.64
N ALA A 11 4.73 1.24 0.05
CA ALA A 11 5.13 2.08 1.16
C ALA A 11 4.02 2.21 2.21
N ILE A 12 4.41 2.39 3.47
CA ILE A 12 3.49 2.48 4.60
C ILE A 12 3.75 3.72 5.44
N CYS A 13 2.73 4.17 6.17
CA CYS A 13 2.82 5.29 7.10
C CYS A 13 3.11 6.61 6.37
N ALA A 14 4.17 7.33 6.74
CA ALA A 14 4.51 8.60 6.09
C ALA A 14 5.12 8.40 4.69
N ALA A 15 5.76 7.25 4.44
CA ALA A 15 6.60 7.02 3.26
C ALA A 15 5.88 7.27 1.91
N PRO A 16 4.62 6.85 1.68
CA PRO A 16 3.94 7.15 0.42
C PRO A 16 3.93 8.65 0.09
N ALA A 17 3.66 9.50 1.09
CA ALA A 17 3.60 10.94 0.91
C ALA A 17 4.98 11.58 0.85
N VAL A 18 5.91 11.22 1.74
CA VAL A 18 7.20 11.92 1.85
C VAL A 18 8.27 11.46 0.86
N THR A 19 8.18 10.24 0.31
CA THR A 19 9.14 9.74 -0.68
C THR A 19 8.47 9.45 -2.02
N LEU A 20 7.56 8.47 -2.09
CA LEU A 20 7.04 7.99 -3.38
C LEU A 20 6.34 9.08 -4.19
N ALA A 21 5.49 9.90 -3.54
CA ALA A 21 4.83 11.03 -4.19
C ALA A 21 5.83 12.10 -4.65
N HIS A 22 6.80 12.45 -3.82
CA HIS A 22 7.83 13.46 -4.12
C HIS A 22 8.74 13.02 -5.27
N TRP A 23 9.01 11.73 -5.42
CA TRP A 23 9.78 11.16 -6.53
C TRP A 23 8.93 10.88 -7.78
N GLY A 24 7.65 11.25 -7.79
CA GLY A 24 6.76 11.08 -8.92
C GLY A 24 6.31 9.63 -9.17
N MET A 25 6.55 8.72 -8.23
CA MET A 25 6.21 7.30 -8.34
C MET A 25 4.72 7.03 -8.12
N LEU A 26 3.92 8.03 -7.72
CA LEU A 26 2.48 7.93 -7.49
C LEU A 26 1.65 8.82 -8.42
N LYS A 27 2.25 9.36 -9.50
CA LYS A 27 1.56 10.25 -10.44
C LYS A 27 0.39 9.54 -11.14
N GLY A 28 -0.80 10.09 -10.98
CA GLY A 28 -2.06 9.56 -11.52
C GLY A 28 -2.54 8.27 -10.85
N LEU A 29 -1.96 7.88 -9.72
CA LEU A 29 -2.32 6.66 -8.98
C LEU A 29 -3.08 6.99 -7.71
N LYS A 30 -3.94 6.06 -7.29
CA LYS A 30 -4.57 6.07 -5.97
C LYS A 30 -3.56 5.65 -4.91
N ALA A 31 -3.52 6.39 -3.81
CA ALA A 31 -2.67 6.04 -2.68
C ALA A 31 -3.27 6.49 -1.35
N THR A 32 -2.87 5.79 -0.29
CA THR A 32 -3.12 6.18 1.10
C THR A 32 -1.79 6.41 1.81
N CYS A 33 -1.80 7.11 2.92
CA CYS A 33 -0.66 7.24 3.82
C CYS A 33 -1.17 7.48 5.24
N TYR A 34 -0.26 7.72 6.19
CA TYR A 34 -0.65 8.12 7.53
C TYR A 34 -1.57 9.36 7.48
N PRO A 35 -2.70 9.39 8.22
CA PRO A 35 -3.71 10.43 8.05
C PRO A 35 -3.17 11.86 8.13
N SER A 36 -2.26 12.17 9.07
CA SER A 36 -1.66 13.50 9.19
C SER A 36 -0.64 13.86 8.11
N PHE A 37 -0.36 12.95 7.17
CA PHE A 37 0.50 13.16 6.02
C PHE A 37 -0.28 13.20 4.70
N MET A 38 -1.60 12.97 4.70
CA MET A 38 -2.43 12.96 3.47
C MET A 38 -2.34 14.29 2.72
N GLU A 39 -2.29 15.42 3.44
CA GLU A 39 -2.12 16.75 2.86
C GLU A 39 -0.74 16.99 2.23
N LYS A 40 0.24 16.10 2.48
CA LYS A 40 1.58 16.17 1.88
C LYS A 40 1.69 15.42 0.56
N PHE A 41 0.63 14.76 0.10
CA PHE A 41 0.61 14.22 -1.24
C PHE A 41 0.72 15.35 -2.28
N THR A 42 1.44 15.08 -3.37
CA THR A 42 1.48 16.01 -4.50
C THR A 42 0.12 16.03 -5.20
N ALA A 43 -0.20 17.11 -5.90
CA ALA A 43 -1.49 17.26 -6.61
C ALA A 43 -1.75 16.19 -7.69
N GLU A 44 -0.70 15.45 -8.07
CA GLU A 44 -0.76 14.38 -9.07
C GLU A 44 -1.20 13.04 -8.47
N VAL A 45 -1.24 12.89 -7.13
CA VAL A 45 -1.71 11.68 -6.45
C VAL A 45 -3.21 11.76 -6.20
N ILE A 46 -3.93 10.65 -6.31
CA ILE A 46 -5.34 10.56 -5.96
C ILE A 46 -5.45 10.01 -4.52
N PRO A 47 -5.60 10.87 -3.49
CA PRO A 47 -5.63 10.42 -2.11
C PRO A 47 -6.89 9.59 -1.82
N VAL A 48 -6.72 8.45 -1.16
CA VAL A 48 -7.81 7.58 -0.72
C VAL A 48 -7.67 7.31 0.78
N ASN A 49 -8.71 7.61 1.54
CA ASN A 49 -8.74 7.29 2.97
C ASN A 49 -9.18 5.84 3.20
N SER A 50 -8.25 4.91 2.98
CA SER A 50 -8.41 3.47 3.24
C SER A 50 -7.20 2.93 3.99
N ARG A 51 -7.37 1.81 4.69
CA ARG A 51 -6.30 1.12 5.45
C ARG A 51 -5.17 0.69 4.53
N VAL A 52 -5.52 0.11 3.39
CA VAL A 52 -4.63 -0.30 2.30
C VAL A 52 -5.23 0.16 0.97
N VAL A 53 -4.37 0.55 0.04
CA VAL A 53 -4.73 0.88 -1.34
C VAL A 53 -3.79 0.14 -2.27
N VAL A 54 -4.35 -0.66 -3.17
CA VAL A 54 -3.64 -1.29 -4.29
C VAL A 54 -4.07 -0.58 -5.56
N ASP A 55 -3.13 -0.05 -6.32
CA ASP A 55 -3.37 0.50 -7.66
C ASP A 55 -2.25 0.02 -8.58
N ARG A 56 -2.59 -0.84 -9.55
CA ARG A 56 -1.61 -1.52 -10.43
C ARG A 56 -0.57 -2.28 -9.60
N ASN A 57 0.71 -1.95 -9.75
CA ASN A 57 1.86 -2.57 -9.08
C ASN A 57 2.33 -1.80 -7.84
N VAL A 58 1.52 -0.88 -7.29
CA VAL A 58 1.84 -0.20 -6.03
C VAL A 58 0.84 -0.53 -4.92
N VAL A 59 1.37 -0.82 -3.74
CA VAL A 59 0.60 -1.00 -2.51
C VAL A 59 0.96 0.10 -1.52
N THR A 60 -0.02 0.81 -0.99
CA THR A 60 0.18 1.82 0.06
C THR A 60 -0.70 1.57 1.28
N SER A 61 -0.25 1.97 2.48
CA SER A 61 -0.95 1.70 3.73
C SER A 61 -0.73 2.78 4.80
N GLN A 62 -1.66 2.90 5.76
CA GLN A 62 -1.73 4.05 6.68
C GLN A 62 -0.75 4.04 7.85
N GLY A 63 -0.38 2.92 8.44
CA GLY A 63 0.50 2.93 9.61
C GLY A 63 0.66 1.58 10.31
N PRO A 64 1.18 1.57 11.54
CA PRO A 64 1.43 0.33 12.27
C PRO A 64 0.19 -0.55 12.43
N GLY A 65 -0.95 0.08 12.68
CA GLY A 65 -2.23 -0.61 12.81
C GLY A 65 -2.77 -1.21 11.52
N THR A 66 -2.14 -0.99 10.36
CA THR A 66 -2.50 -1.53 9.04
C THR A 66 -1.36 -2.34 8.40
N ALA A 67 -0.35 -2.71 9.19
CA ALA A 67 0.86 -3.37 8.71
C ALA A 67 0.60 -4.82 8.27
N ILE A 68 -0.29 -5.55 8.96
CA ILE A 68 -0.64 -6.91 8.59
C ILE A 68 -1.43 -6.91 7.28
N GLU A 69 -2.40 -6.02 7.12
CA GLU A 69 -3.14 -5.84 5.85
C GLU A 69 -2.20 -5.49 4.70
N PHE A 70 -1.24 -4.59 4.95
CA PHE A 70 -0.24 -4.20 3.96
C PHE A 70 0.61 -5.40 3.51
N ALA A 71 1.10 -6.20 4.47
CA ALA A 71 1.89 -7.39 4.18
C ALA A 71 1.07 -8.44 3.41
N LEU A 72 -0.17 -8.70 3.82
CA LEU A 72 -1.05 -9.65 3.14
C LEU A 72 -1.40 -9.20 1.72
N ALA A 73 -1.64 -7.91 1.50
CA ALA A 73 -1.84 -7.37 0.15
C ALA A 73 -0.60 -7.58 -0.74
N LEU A 74 0.62 -7.42 -0.20
CA LEU A 74 1.85 -7.73 -0.94
C LEU A 74 1.98 -9.22 -1.25
N VAL A 75 1.65 -10.12 -0.30
CA VAL A 75 1.67 -11.57 -0.54
C VAL A 75 0.71 -11.93 -1.67
N GLU A 76 -0.49 -11.38 -1.69
CA GLU A 76 -1.47 -11.61 -2.76
C GLU A 76 -0.97 -11.13 -4.12
N GLN A 77 -0.31 -9.97 -4.17
CA GLN A 77 0.25 -9.43 -5.42
C GLN A 77 1.49 -10.20 -5.92
N LEU A 78 2.27 -10.80 -5.02
CA LEU A 78 3.48 -11.55 -5.38
C LEU A 78 3.19 -13.00 -5.79
N TYR A 79 2.18 -13.60 -5.20
CA TYR A 79 1.84 -15.01 -5.39
C TYR A 79 0.42 -15.11 -5.94
N ASP A 80 -0.56 -15.18 -5.05
CA ASP A 80 -1.99 -15.22 -5.33
C ASP A 80 -2.78 -15.12 -4.02
N LYS A 81 -4.11 -15.12 -4.15
CA LYS A 81 -5.03 -15.07 -3.02
C LYS A 81 -4.93 -16.31 -2.12
N GLU A 82 -4.70 -17.50 -2.69
CA GLU A 82 -4.59 -18.74 -1.91
C GLU A 82 -3.39 -18.69 -0.97
N LYS A 83 -2.24 -18.21 -1.46
CA LYS A 83 -1.04 -17.99 -0.65
C LYS A 83 -1.26 -16.94 0.43
N MET A 84 -1.96 -15.85 0.12
CA MET A 84 -2.31 -14.84 1.11
C MET A 84 -3.17 -15.43 2.23
N GLU A 85 -4.20 -16.22 1.90
CA GLU A 85 -5.07 -16.89 2.87
C GLU A 85 -4.30 -17.92 3.73
N GLU A 86 -3.40 -18.69 3.13
CA GLU A 86 -2.50 -19.61 3.82
C GLU A 86 -1.64 -18.88 4.86
N VAL A 87 -1.06 -17.73 4.49
CA VAL A 87 -0.24 -16.91 5.39
C VAL A 87 -1.10 -16.23 6.46
N ALA A 88 -2.31 -15.78 6.12
CA ALA A 88 -3.20 -15.10 7.05
C ALA A 88 -3.76 -16.01 8.15
N GLY A 89 -4.06 -17.28 7.81
CA GLY A 89 -4.67 -18.26 8.72
C GLY A 89 -4.00 -18.38 10.11
N PRO A 90 -2.68 -18.66 10.19
CA PRO A 90 -1.99 -18.84 11.47
C PRO A 90 -1.72 -17.53 12.23
N LEU A 91 -1.94 -16.35 11.63
CA LEU A 91 -1.68 -15.05 12.29
C LEU A 91 -2.74 -14.70 13.35
N VAL A 92 -3.83 -15.48 13.45
CA VAL A 92 -5.00 -15.15 14.29
C VAL A 92 -5.50 -13.74 13.97
N TYR A 93 -5.40 -13.37 12.69
CA TYR A 93 -5.78 -12.07 12.16
C TYR A 93 -7.28 -12.08 11.84
N ARG A 94 -7.97 -10.98 12.16
CA ARG A 94 -9.40 -10.85 11.84
C ARG A 94 -9.56 -10.56 10.35
N ALA A 95 -9.94 -11.57 9.58
CA ALA A 95 -10.28 -11.41 8.17
C ALA A 95 -11.40 -10.37 7.97
N GLY A 96 -11.28 -9.54 6.92
CA GLY A 96 -12.28 -8.53 6.51
C GLY A 96 -11.90 -7.06 6.71
N MET A 97 -10.62 -6.72 6.94
CA MET A 97 -10.15 -5.32 6.96
C MET A 97 -9.15 -4.98 5.82
N ILE A 98 -8.96 -5.90 4.88
CA ILE A 98 -8.30 -5.68 3.57
C ILE A 98 -9.29 -5.07 2.59
#